data_AF-A0AA43L9M0-F1
#
_entry.id   AF-A0AA43L9M0-F1
#
_cell.length_a   1.000
_cell.length_b   1.000
_cell.length_c   1.000
_cell.angle_alpha   90.00
_cell.angle_beta   90.00
_cell.angle_gamma   90.00
#
_symmetry.space_group_name_H-M   'P 1'
#
loop_
_entity.id
_entity.type
_entity.pdbx_description
1 polymer ?
#
loop_
_entity_poly.entity_id
_entity_poly.type
_entity_poly.pdbx_seq_one_letter_code
_entity_poly.pdbx_strand_id
1 'polypeptide(L)'
;MFGNDFKGSSLEFVMEAICKQKQVFKGAAHAFYWKPKLGIPDIYENDEHQLAFGHFLKQISQTHEEKDILDEINHLDNLGIKGLGPASANILYFLHPTLFPPFNTAILNGYNLLFGRNIKLGSWSAYLDMRQDLIQLNQSYRSLLSIDLGAVAGLMFHIGSDRHKLNS
;
A
#
# COMPACT_ATOMS: atom_id res chain seq x y z
N MET A 1 4.54 -24.80 -2.25
CA MET A 1 5.39 -24.51 -1.08
C MET A 1 6.09 -23.19 -1.36
N PHE A 2 5.71 -22.12 -0.67
CA PHE A 2 6.29 -20.78 -0.88
C PHE A 2 7.59 -20.74 -0.07
N GLY A 3 8.71 -20.42 -0.71
CA GLY A 3 10.00 -20.30 0.00
C GLY A 3 10.05 -19.06 0.89
N ASN A 4 10.94 -19.09 1.89
CA ASN A 4 11.23 -17.98 2.82
C ASN A 4 11.76 -16.71 2.12
N ASP A 5 12.09 -16.79 0.84
CA ASP A 5 12.42 -15.66 0.00
C ASP A 5 11.24 -15.33 -0.92
N PHE A 6 10.92 -14.04 -1.04
CA PHE A 6 9.93 -13.54 -2.00
C PHE A 6 10.18 -14.12 -3.40
N LYS A 7 11.46 -14.24 -3.77
CA LYS A 7 11.94 -14.76 -5.05
C LYS A 7 11.77 -16.29 -5.12
N GLY A 8 10.99 -16.75 -6.09
CA GLY A 8 10.57 -18.15 -6.27
C GLY A 8 9.31 -18.51 -5.48
N SER A 9 8.71 -17.58 -4.75
CA SER A 9 7.46 -17.82 -4.02
C SER A 9 6.26 -17.66 -4.95
N SER A 10 5.16 -18.33 -4.64
CA SER A 10 3.92 -18.12 -5.39
C SER A 10 3.32 -16.72 -5.18
N LEU A 11 3.83 -15.92 -4.23
CA LEU A 11 3.47 -14.52 -4.07
C LEU A 11 4.16 -13.68 -5.15
N GLU A 12 5.42 -13.98 -5.48
CA GLU A 12 6.09 -13.40 -6.65
C GLU A 12 5.36 -13.81 -7.93
N PHE A 13 4.93 -15.07 -8.06
CA PHE A 13 4.13 -15.49 -9.22
C PHE A 13 2.82 -14.71 -9.34
N VAL A 14 2.07 -14.55 -8.24
CA VAL A 14 0.82 -13.77 -8.21
C VAL A 14 1.10 -12.31 -8.55
N MET A 15 2.11 -11.71 -7.94
CA MET A 15 2.52 -10.32 -8.22
C MET A 15 2.95 -10.15 -9.68
N GLU A 16 3.76 -11.06 -10.22
CA GLU A 16 4.17 -11.05 -11.63
C GLU A 16 2.97 -11.23 -12.57
N ALA A 17 2.02 -12.10 -12.24
CA ALA A 17 0.82 -12.32 -13.04
C ALA A 17 -0.06 -11.06 -13.07
N ILE A 18 -0.28 -10.43 -11.91
CA ILE A 18 -1.00 -9.15 -11.81
C ILE A 18 -0.24 -8.05 -12.58
N CYS A 19 1.09 -8.01 -12.49
CA CYS A 19 1.91 -7.03 -13.21
C CYS A 19 1.88 -7.22 -14.73
N LYS A 20 1.90 -8.46 -15.22
CA LYS A 20 1.86 -8.80 -16.65
C LYS A 20 0.50 -8.48 -17.28
N GLN A 21 -0.58 -8.41 -16.50
CA GLN A 21 -1.94 -8.19 -17.01
C GLN A 21 -2.30 -6.72 -17.31
N LYS A 22 -1.50 -5.72 -16.91
CA LYS A 22 -1.84 -4.30 -17.12
C LYS A 22 -0.82 -3.56 -17.98
N GLN A 23 -1.08 -3.45 -19.29
CA GLN A 23 -0.44 -2.47 -20.18
C GLN A 23 -1.02 -1.06 -19.95
N VAL A 24 -0.80 -0.43 -18.78
CA VAL A 24 -1.17 1.00 -18.54
C VAL A 24 -0.18 1.71 -17.61
N PHE A 25 1.03 1.18 -17.40
CA PHE A 25 1.93 1.68 -16.35
C PHE A 25 3.05 2.57 -16.87
N LYS A 26 2.74 3.85 -17.13
CA LYS A 26 3.79 4.89 -17.21
C LYS A 26 4.08 5.58 -15.87
N GLY A 27 3.27 5.36 -14.82
CA GLY A 27 3.45 5.99 -13.50
C GLY A 27 3.69 5.04 -12.33
N ALA A 28 3.02 3.87 -12.31
CA ALA A 28 3.05 2.93 -11.17
C ALA A 28 4.39 2.18 -10.99
N ALA A 29 5.28 2.22 -11.99
CA ALA A 29 6.61 1.60 -11.89
C ALA A 29 7.42 2.15 -10.71
N HIS A 30 7.18 3.41 -10.30
CA HIS A 30 7.86 4.07 -9.18
C HIS A 30 7.61 3.41 -7.82
N ALA A 31 6.44 2.78 -7.61
CA ALA A 31 6.17 2.03 -6.38
C ALA A 31 7.00 0.74 -6.28
N PHE A 32 7.41 0.15 -7.41
CA PHE A 32 8.28 -1.03 -7.43
C PHE A 32 9.76 -0.71 -7.22
N TYR A 33 10.19 0.53 -7.45
CA TYR A 33 11.54 0.95 -7.08
C TYR A 33 11.74 0.96 -5.55
N TRP A 34 10.65 0.93 -4.78
CA TRP A 34 10.68 0.93 -3.33
C TRP A 34 10.50 -0.48 -2.80
N LYS A 35 11.49 -1.36 -3.06
CA LYS A 35 11.58 -2.77 -2.60
C LYS A 35 10.63 -3.01 -1.40
N PRO A 36 9.38 -3.45 -1.62
CA PRO A 36 8.46 -3.59 -0.52
C PRO A 36 9.05 -4.66 0.40
N LYS A 37 9.03 -4.45 1.71
CA LYS A 37 9.39 -5.49 2.69
C LYS A 37 8.31 -6.58 2.58
N LEU A 38 8.50 -7.49 1.64
CA LEU A 38 7.59 -8.58 1.29
C LEU A 38 7.81 -9.80 2.18
N GLY A 39 8.84 -9.79 3.03
CA GLY A 39 8.98 -10.75 4.12
C GLY A 39 8.03 -10.38 5.24
N ILE A 40 6.85 -11.01 5.26
CA ILE A 40 5.90 -10.95 6.36
C ILE A 40 5.98 -12.32 7.06
N PRO A 41 6.83 -12.51 8.09
CA PRO A 41 7.05 -13.84 8.69
C PRO A 41 5.74 -14.53 9.11
N ASP A 42 4.78 -13.75 9.59
CA ASP A 42 3.50 -14.22 10.12
C ASP A 42 2.56 -14.87 9.06
N ILE A 43 2.75 -14.61 7.75
CA ILE A 43 2.02 -15.33 6.68
C ILE A 43 2.72 -16.61 6.24
N TYR A 44 4.00 -16.80 6.59
CA TYR A 44 4.78 -17.98 6.22
C TYR A 44 4.82 -19.02 7.35
N GLU A 45 4.56 -18.57 8.59
CA GLU A 45 4.55 -19.40 9.79
C GLU A 45 3.15 -19.94 10.13
N ASN A 46 2.10 -19.47 9.43
CA ASN A 46 0.71 -19.86 9.67
C ASN A 46 -0.08 -20.05 8.36
N ASP A 47 -0.49 -21.29 8.09
CA ASP A 47 -1.25 -21.68 6.89
C ASP A 47 -2.61 -20.97 6.78
N GLU A 48 -3.29 -20.67 7.89
CA GLU A 48 -4.57 -19.94 7.88
C GLU A 48 -4.35 -18.48 7.47
N HIS A 49 -3.30 -17.83 7.99
CA HIS A 49 -2.93 -16.47 7.58
C HIS A 49 -2.54 -16.42 6.10
N GLN A 50 -1.83 -17.45 5.63
CA GLN A 50 -1.44 -17.56 4.23
C GLN A 50 -2.66 -17.69 3.31
N LEU A 51 -3.62 -18.55 3.67
CA LEU A 51 -4.84 -18.75 2.90
C LEU A 51 -5.71 -17.49 2.91
N ALA A 52 -5.87 -16.85 4.06
CA ALA A 52 -6.61 -15.60 4.19
C ALA A 52 -5.99 -14.49 3.33
N PHE A 53 -4.67 -14.34 3.36
CA PHE A 53 -3.98 -13.36 2.52
C PHE A 53 -4.11 -13.69 1.03
N GLY A 54 -4.02 -14.96 0.64
CA GLY A 54 -4.27 -15.39 -0.73
C GLY A 54 -5.70 -15.09 -1.21
N HIS A 55 -6.68 -15.29 -0.33
CA HIS A 55 -8.08 -14.97 -0.61
C HIS A 55 -8.27 -13.46 -0.77
N PHE A 56 -7.71 -12.67 0.15
CA PHE A 56 -7.68 -11.21 0.07
C PHE A 56 -7.13 -10.73 -1.28
N LEU A 57 -5.93 -11.19 -1.67
CA LEU A 57 -5.30 -10.84 -2.94
C LEU A 57 -6.18 -11.17 -4.15
N LYS A 58 -6.83 -12.33 -4.14
CA LYS A 58 -7.76 -12.73 -5.19
C LYS A 58 -8.96 -11.77 -5.25
N GLN A 59 -9.61 -11.47 -4.13
CA GLN A 59 -10.79 -10.60 -4.09
C GLN A 59 -10.46 -9.19 -4.57
N ILE A 60 -9.42 -8.56 -4.01
CA ILE A 60 -9.02 -7.20 -4.42
C ILE A 60 -8.55 -7.12 -5.86
N SER A 61 -8.15 -8.24 -6.50
CA SER A 61 -7.79 -8.27 -7.93
C SER A 61 -9.02 -8.35 -8.86
N GLN A 62 -10.17 -8.79 -8.35
CA GLN A 62 -11.39 -9.07 -9.12
C GLN A 62 -12.46 -7.99 -8.96
N THR A 63 -12.45 -7.24 -7.85
CA THR A 63 -13.36 -6.11 -7.62
C THR A 63 -12.70 -4.77 -7.96
N HIS A 64 -13.52 -3.79 -8.31
CA HIS A 64 -13.13 -2.37 -8.47
C HIS A 64 -13.94 -1.43 -7.56
N GLU A 65 -14.84 -1.98 -6.76
CA GLU A 65 -15.70 -1.22 -5.84
C GLU A 65 -14.95 -0.94 -4.54
N GLU A 66 -14.87 0.33 -4.14
CA GLU A 66 -14.14 0.74 -2.94
C GLU A 66 -14.64 0.03 -1.68
N LYS A 67 -15.95 -0.10 -1.55
CA LYS A 67 -16.59 -0.73 -0.39
C LYS A 67 -16.13 -2.17 -0.20
N ASP A 68 -16.16 -2.97 -1.27
CA ASP A 68 -15.76 -4.37 -1.23
C ASP A 68 -14.29 -4.51 -0.83
N ILE A 69 -13.42 -3.63 -1.33
CA ILE A 69 -12.00 -3.62 -0.97
C ILE A 69 -11.80 -3.27 0.51
N LEU A 70 -12.56 -2.30 1.03
CA LEU A 70 -12.51 -1.95 2.46
C LEU A 70 -13.03 -3.08 3.35
N ASP A 71 -14.07 -3.80 2.92
CA ASP A 71 -14.60 -4.96 3.65
C ASP A 71 -13.55 -6.10 3.71
N GLU A 72 -12.84 -6.35 2.61
CA GLU A 72 -11.73 -7.31 2.57
C GLU A 72 -10.53 -6.89 3.46
N ILE A 73 -10.20 -5.58 3.51
CA ILE A 73 -9.19 -5.06 4.44
C ILE A 73 -9.61 -5.30 5.89
N ASN A 74 -10.87 -4.99 6.24
CA ASN A 74 -11.39 -5.18 7.58
C ASN A 74 -11.40 -6.66 7.98
N HIS A 75 -11.77 -7.56 7.07
CA HIS A 75 -11.72 -8.99 7.31
C HIS A 75 -10.30 -9.46 7.62
N LEU A 76 -9.33 -9.01 6.83
CA LEU A 76 -7.92 -9.36 6.99
C LEU A 76 -7.31 -8.76 8.27
N ASP A 77 -7.66 -7.53 8.64
CA ASP A 77 -7.21 -6.87 9.88
C ASP A 77 -7.72 -7.60 11.13
N ASN A 78 -8.96 -8.09 11.10
CA ASN A 78 -9.55 -8.85 12.21
C ASN A 78 -8.82 -10.17 12.52
N LEU A 79 -8.02 -10.69 11.59
CA LEU A 79 -7.17 -11.86 11.82
C LEU A 79 -5.89 -11.52 12.62
N GLY A 80 -5.58 -10.23 12.81
CA GLY A 80 -4.47 -9.78 13.65
C GLY A 80 -3.08 -10.09 13.08
N ILE A 81 -2.97 -10.28 11.75
CA ILE A 81 -1.73 -10.66 11.07
C ILE A 81 -0.71 -9.53 11.17
N LYS A 82 0.42 -9.79 11.82
CA LYS A 82 1.44 -8.77 12.10
C LYS A 82 2.26 -8.45 10.86
N GLY A 83 2.52 -7.16 10.66
CA GLY A 83 3.41 -6.69 9.59
C GLY A 83 2.77 -6.62 8.20
N LEU A 84 1.47 -6.91 8.08
CA LEU A 84 0.76 -6.99 6.80
C LEU A 84 0.40 -5.63 6.19
N GLY A 85 0.24 -4.60 7.01
CA GLY A 85 -0.26 -3.27 6.60
C GLY A 85 0.57 -2.61 5.48
N PRO A 86 1.89 -2.36 5.66
CA PRO A 86 2.70 -1.65 4.67
C PRO A 86 2.85 -2.40 3.33
N ALA A 87 2.89 -3.73 3.35
CA ALA A 87 2.99 -4.54 2.14
C ALA A 87 1.66 -4.54 1.37
N SER A 88 0.54 -4.72 2.07
CA SER A 88 -0.79 -4.72 1.47
C SER A 88 -1.19 -3.36 0.92
N ALA A 89 -0.83 -2.25 1.59
CA ALA A 89 -1.08 -0.89 1.11
C ALA A 89 -0.49 -0.63 -0.29
N ASN A 90 0.75 -1.09 -0.53
CA ASN A 90 1.39 -0.90 -1.84
C ASN A 90 0.79 -1.80 -2.93
N ILE A 91 0.35 -3.01 -2.58
CA ILE A 91 -0.40 -3.88 -3.50
C ILE A 91 -1.76 -3.26 -3.85
N LEU A 92 -2.45 -2.70 -2.85
CA LEU A 92 -3.71 -1.98 -3.04
C LEU A 92 -3.54 -0.77 -3.96
N TYR A 93 -2.52 0.06 -3.78
CA TYR A 93 -2.22 1.15 -4.71
C TYR A 93 -1.94 0.64 -6.13
N PHE A 94 -1.19 -0.46 -6.26
CA PHE A 94 -0.88 -1.03 -7.55
C PHE A 94 -2.14 -1.50 -8.31
N LEU A 95 -3.08 -2.10 -7.59
CA LEU A 95 -4.34 -2.58 -8.15
C LEU A 95 -5.34 -1.43 -8.38
N HIS A 96 -5.40 -0.49 -7.45
CA HIS A 96 -6.42 0.55 -7.32
C HIS A 96 -5.81 1.93 -7.08
N PRO A 97 -5.07 2.48 -8.05
CA PRO A 97 -4.22 3.67 -7.85
C PRO A 97 -5.00 4.95 -7.57
N THR A 98 -6.29 4.98 -7.88
CA THR A 98 -7.20 6.11 -7.59
C THR A 98 -7.90 5.99 -6.24
N LEU A 99 -7.85 4.81 -5.61
CA LEU A 99 -8.53 4.53 -4.35
C LEU A 99 -7.55 4.45 -3.18
N PHE A 100 -6.32 4.00 -3.37
CA PHE A 100 -5.36 3.81 -2.28
C PHE A 100 -4.03 4.48 -2.61
N PRO A 101 -3.39 5.25 -1.71
CA PRO A 101 -2.05 5.78 -1.95
C PRO A 101 -0.97 4.70 -1.68
N PRO A 102 0.21 4.78 -2.32
CA PRO A 102 1.35 3.98 -1.90
C PRO A 102 1.79 4.38 -0.49
N PHE A 103 2.57 3.51 0.16
CA PHE A 103 2.95 3.70 1.55
C PHE A 103 4.42 3.37 1.82
N ASN A 104 5.11 4.29 2.50
CA ASN A 104 6.38 4.05 3.17
C ASN A 104 6.58 5.05 4.33
N THR A 105 7.66 4.89 5.09
CA THR A 105 7.95 5.77 6.24
C THR A 105 8.14 7.23 5.87
N ALA A 106 8.73 7.53 4.70
CA ALA A 106 8.91 8.91 4.26
C ALA A 106 7.56 9.57 3.90
N ILE A 107 6.66 8.85 3.24
CA ILE A 107 5.28 9.32 3.00
C ILE A 107 4.58 9.59 4.32
N LEU A 108 4.61 8.65 5.27
CA LEU A 108 4.00 8.84 6.58
C LEU A 108 4.57 10.06 7.31
N ASN A 109 5.88 10.27 7.23
CA ASN A 109 6.54 11.44 7.82
C ASN A 109 6.10 12.74 7.15
N GLY A 110 5.99 12.77 5.83
CA GLY A 110 5.51 13.94 5.09
C GLY A 110 4.06 14.25 5.39
N TYR A 111 3.20 13.24 5.45
CA TYR A 111 1.82 13.36 5.89
C TYR A 111 1.74 13.94 7.32
N ASN A 112 2.46 13.35 8.27
CA ASN A 112 2.48 13.83 9.65
C ASN A 112 2.93 15.29 9.74
N LEU A 113 3.94 15.68 8.95
CA LEU A 113 4.43 17.06 8.92
C LEU A 113 3.40 18.02 8.30
N LEU A 114 2.85 17.68 7.15
CA LEU A 114 1.93 18.55 6.40
C LEU A 114 0.59 18.73 7.13
N PHE A 115 0.06 17.67 7.72
CA PHE A 115 -1.24 17.67 8.40
C PHE A 115 -1.15 17.90 9.92
N GLY A 116 0.06 18.09 10.47
CA GLY A 116 0.26 18.27 11.91
C GLY A 116 -0.16 17.04 12.74
N ARG A 117 -0.03 15.84 12.17
CA ARG A 117 -0.41 14.56 12.80
C ARG A 117 0.83 13.86 13.38
N ASN A 118 0.59 12.84 14.20
CA ASN A 118 1.66 11.99 14.76
C ASN A 118 1.25 10.51 14.73
N ILE A 119 0.88 10.05 13.54
CA ILE A 119 0.47 8.66 13.32
C ILE A 119 1.72 7.77 13.26
N LYS A 120 1.64 6.60 13.92
CA LYS A 120 2.70 5.59 13.92
C LYS A 120 2.41 4.46 12.94
N LEU A 121 3.47 3.78 12.51
CA LEU A 121 3.40 2.55 11.72
C LEU A 121 2.69 1.44 12.51
N GLY A 122 1.83 0.67 11.84
CA GLY A 122 1.39 -0.64 12.33
C GLY A 122 -0.11 -0.84 12.57
N SER A 123 -0.99 0.06 12.10
CA SER A 123 -2.44 -0.21 12.11
C SER A 123 -3.11 0.17 10.79
N TRP A 124 -4.14 -0.59 10.42
CA TRP A 124 -4.94 -0.31 9.23
C TRP A 124 -5.78 0.95 9.38
N SER A 125 -6.34 1.20 10.58
CA SER A 125 -7.08 2.44 10.87
C SER A 125 -6.24 3.69 10.58
N ALA A 126 -5.01 3.75 11.09
CA ALA A 126 -4.05 4.81 10.79
C ALA A 126 -3.82 5.02 9.29
N TYR A 127 -3.68 3.93 8.54
CA TYR A 127 -3.49 3.99 7.09
C TYR A 127 -4.75 4.47 6.36
N LEU A 128 -5.93 4.02 6.77
CA LEU A 128 -7.22 4.41 6.18
C LEU A 128 -7.56 5.88 6.49
N ASP A 129 -7.22 6.38 7.67
CA ASP A 129 -7.33 7.80 8.01
C ASP A 129 -6.42 8.65 7.10
N MET A 130 -5.14 8.25 6.98
CA MET A 130 -4.19 8.91 6.07
C MET A 130 -4.69 8.88 4.62
N ARG A 131 -5.19 7.74 4.16
CA ARG A 131 -5.78 7.57 2.83
C ARG A 131 -6.90 8.58 2.60
N GLN A 132 -7.82 8.72 3.55
CA GLN A 132 -8.97 9.60 3.42
C GLN A 132 -8.53 11.07 3.30
N ASP A 133 -7.57 11.50 4.11
CA ASP A 133 -6.99 12.84 4.06
C ASP A 133 -6.28 13.10 2.73
N LEU A 134 -5.51 12.12 2.23
CA LEU A 134 -4.80 12.25 0.95
C LEU A 134 -5.75 12.29 -0.26
N ILE A 135 -6.87 11.54 -0.22
CA ILE A 135 -7.91 11.63 -1.26
C ILE A 135 -8.52 13.03 -1.28
N GLN A 136 -8.88 13.59 -0.12
CA GLN A 136 -9.45 14.92 -0.01
C GLN A 136 -8.48 16.00 -0.48
N LEU A 137 -7.20 15.88 -0.12
CA LEU A 137 -6.14 16.76 -0.61
C LEU A 137 -6.02 16.68 -2.14
N ASN A 138 -5.97 15.46 -2.70
CA ASN A 138 -5.86 15.27 -4.14
C ASN A 138 -7.05 15.87 -4.90
N GLN A 139 -8.26 15.72 -4.36
CA GLN A 139 -9.48 16.31 -4.92
C GLN A 139 -9.46 17.84 -4.88
N SER A 140 -8.92 18.44 -3.80
CA SER A 140 -8.82 19.90 -3.65
C SER A 140 -7.86 20.53 -4.66
N TYR A 141 -6.88 19.75 -5.15
CA TYR A 141 -5.88 20.19 -6.12
C TYR A 141 -5.97 19.41 -7.45
N ARG A 142 -7.17 18.96 -7.83
CA ARG A 142 -7.39 18.11 -9.02
C ARG A 142 -6.97 18.74 -10.36
N SER A 143 -6.80 20.07 -10.41
CA SER A 143 -6.25 20.78 -11.56
C SER A 143 -4.71 20.72 -11.65
N LEU A 144 -4.04 20.38 -10.55
CA LEU A 144 -2.58 20.31 -10.42
C LEU A 144 -2.06 18.88 -10.20
N LEU A 145 -2.89 17.98 -9.66
CA LEU A 145 -2.53 16.59 -9.34
C LEU A 145 -3.28 15.59 -10.24
N SER A 146 -2.67 14.43 -10.48
CA SER A 146 -3.27 13.34 -11.26
C SER A 146 -4.47 12.72 -10.52
N ILE A 147 -5.31 11.99 -11.27
CA ILE A 147 -6.46 11.27 -10.70
C ILE A 147 -5.98 10.10 -9.82
N ASP A 148 -4.82 9.52 -10.11
CA ASP A 148 -4.16 8.58 -9.21
C ASP A 148 -3.55 9.29 -7.99
N LEU A 149 -3.40 8.55 -6.91
CA LEU A 149 -2.86 9.07 -5.65
C LEU A 149 -1.32 9.03 -5.61
N GLY A 150 -0.65 8.73 -6.73
CA GLY A 150 0.79 8.69 -6.83
C GLY A 150 1.44 10.06 -6.72
N ALA A 151 0.84 11.09 -7.33
CA ALA A 151 1.37 12.45 -7.29
C ALA A 151 1.35 13.04 -5.87
N VAL A 152 0.20 12.91 -5.17
CA VAL A 152 0.08 13.37 -3.77
C VAL A 152 1.00 12.59 -2.84
N ALA A 153 1.16 11.28 -3.06
CA ALA A 153 2.11 10.48 -2.31
C ALA A 153 3.57 10.85 -2.59
N GLY A 154 3.91 11.22 -3.84
CA GLY A 154 5.21 11.74 -4.21
C GLY A 154 5.55 13.06 -3.49
N LEU A 155 4.56 13.95 -3.37
CA LEU A 155 4.69 15.17 -2.56
C LEU A 155 4.99 14.84 -1.09
N MET A 156 4.22 13.92 -0.49
CA MET A 156 4.46 13.48 0.90
C MET A 156 5.86 12.88 1.06
N PHE A 157 6.27 12.04 0.12
CA PHE A 157 7.60 11.43 0.13
C PHE A 157 8.71 12.49 0.13
N HIS A 158 8.59 13.51 -0.72
CA HIS A 158 9.58 14.60 -0.80
C HIS A 158 9.69 15.36 0.54
N ILE A 159 8.55 15.82 1.06
CA ILE A 159 8.45 16.52 2.35
C ILE A 159 9.06 15.68 3.49
N GLY A 160 8.69 14.40 3.57
CA GLY A 160 9.16 13.53 4.64
C GLY A 160 10.61 13.07 4.50
N SER A 161 11.17 13.09 3.28
CA SER A 161 12.59 12.79 3.03
C SER A 161 13.49 13.96 3.43
N ASP A 162 13.05 15.20 3.22
CA ASP A 162 13.82 16.39 3.59
C ASP A 162 13.90 16.60 5.11
N ARG A 163 12.91 16.12 5.88
CA ARG A 163 13.00 16.06 7.35
C ARG A 163 14.22 15.26 7.83
N HIS A 164 14.63 14.21 7.12
CA HIS A 164 15.80 13.42 7.50
C HIS A 164 17.11 14.18 7.23
N LYS A 165 17.13 15.07 6.23
CA LYS A 165 18.30 15.91 5.91
C LYS A 165 18.47 17.10 6.86
N LEU A 166 17.39 17.61 7.43
CA LEU A 166 17.45 18.71 8.42
C LEU A 166 17.92 18.24 9.80
N ASN A 167 17.91 16.94 10.06
CA ASN A 167 18.34 16.33 11.32
C ASN A 167 19.67 15.55 11.19
N SER A 168 20.41 15.73 10.08
CA SER A 168 21.70 15.09 9.78
C SER A 168 22.79 16.14 9.56
#